data_AF-A0A9Q1LXF1-F1
#
_entry.id   AF-A0A9Q1LXF1-F1
#
_cell.length_a   1.000
_cell.length_b   1.000
_cell.length_c   1.000
_cell.angle_alpha   90.00
_cell.angle_beta   90.00
_cell.angle_gamma   90.00
#
_symmetry.space_group_name_H-M   'P 1'
#
loop_
_entity.id
_entity.type
_entity.pdbx_description
1 polymer ?
#
loop_
_entity_poly.entity_id
_entity_poly.type
_entity_poly.pdbx_seq_one_letter_code
_entity_poly.pdbx_strand_id
1 'polypeptide(L)'
;MSISIYTSVSPKNQLLLKPNQNPLLLGDSVLPKCISFARRKCTTRALLSYTKEAVLKEFHEKKALKIIAGLQNLDKENVASVVTAADKGGATHVDIACDPELVKLAISLTSLPICVSSVDPAAFPAAVEAGALMVEIGNYDSFYEKGLVFSPEQILNLTKETKRLLPSVVLSVTVPHTLSLPDQVKLAEQLEQEGVDIIQTEGGKCSTPSKAGVLGLIEKATPTLAAAYSISRAVNIPVMCSSGLSAVTAPMAITAGAAGVGVGSAINKLNDQVAMIAEVKSIAHSLGLSTKKQNLFEGSNLKL
;
A
#
# COMPACT_ATOMS: atom_id res chain seq x y z
N MET A 1 -11.57 58.92 -26.87
CA MET A 1 -11.74 57.93 -27.95
C MET A 1 -12.52 56.77 -27.34
N SER A 2 -13.83 56.86 -27.18
CA SER A 2 -14.92 56.78 -28.18
C SER A 2 -15.35 55.33 -28.49
N ILE A 3 -16.52 54.96 -27.92
CA ILE A 3 -17.67 54.23 -28.54
C ILE A 3 -17.47 52.73 -28.86
N SER A 4 -18.40 51.78 -28.73
CA SER A 4 -19.71 51.56 -28.05
C SER A 4 -20.18 50.13 -28.39
N ILE A 5 -20.86 49.47 -27.44
CA ILE A 5 -22.18 48.80 -27.49
C ILE A 5 -22.52 47.86 -28.68
N TYR A 6 -22.92 46.61 -28.41
CA TYR A 6 -24.30 46.09 -28.62
C TYR A 6 -24.53 44.65 -28.10
N THR A 7 -25.79 44.42 -27.74
CA THR A 7 -26.41 43.39 -26.88
C THR A 7 -27.11 42.24 -27.63
N SER A 8 -27.26 41.10 -26.92
CA SER A 8 -28.37 40.10 -26.85
C SER A 8 -29.08 39.58 -28.11
N VAL A 9 -29.41 38.28 -28.15
CA VAL A 9 -30.79 37.73 -28.24
C VAL A 9 -30.78 36.21 -27.94
N SER A 10 -31.69 35.78 -27.06
CA SER A 10 -32.22 34.40 -26.94
C SER A 10 -33.57 34.33 -27.64
N PRO A 11 -34.03 33.17 -28.14
CA PRO A 11 -35.22 32.62 -27.49
C PRO A 11 -35.30 31.09 -27.39
N LYS A 12 -36.16 30.68 -26.45
CA LYS A 12 -36.68 29.33 -26.17
C LYS A 12 -37.51 28.78 -27.34
N ASN A 13 -37.61 27.45 -27.45
CA ASN A 13 -38.89 26.81 -27.78
C ASN A 13 -38.99 25.40 -27.17
N GLN A 14 -40.01 25.22 -26.34
CA GLN A 14 -40.56 23.94 -25.88
C GLN A 14 -41.61 23.46 -26.88
N LEU A 15 -41.75 22.16 -27.10
CA LEU A 15 -43.01 21.53 -27.52
C LEU A 15 -43.09 20.09 -26.98
N LEU A 16 -44.32 19.69 -26.69
CA LEU A 16 -44.75 18.74 -25.66
C LEU A 16 -45.81 17.80 -26.28
N LEU A 17 -45.76 16.49 -25.96
CA LEU A 17 -46.84 15.45 -26.10
C LEU A 17 -47.22 15.02 -27.54
N LYS A 18 -47.66 13.79 -27.88
CA LYS A 18 -47.92 12.45 -27.27
C LYS A 18 -48.30 11.53 -28.49
N PRO A 19 -49.08 10.45 -28.35
CA PRO A 19 -48.69 9.05 -28.22
C PRO A 19 -48.99 8.26 -29.52
N ASN A 20 -48.53 7.01 -29.64
CA ASN A 20 -49.23 6.09 -30.53
C ASN A 20 -49.33 4.69 -29.92
N GLN A 21 -50.56 4.20 -29.85
CA GLN A 21 -50.95 2.89 -29.34
C GLN A 21 -51.25 1.94 -30.52
N ASN A 22 -51.13 0.64 -30.24
CA ASN A 22 -51.90 -0.51 -30.78
C ASN A 22 -51.24 -1.40 -31.87
N PRO A 23 -51.68 -2.66 -32.04
CA PRO A 23 -51.64 -3.75 -31.04
C PRO A 23 -51.35 -5.16 -31.68
N LEU A 24 -51.24 -6.20 -30.84
CA LEU A 24 -51.45 -7.65 -31.12
C LEU A 24 -50.51 -8.39 -32.11
N LEU A 25 -49.78 -9.40 -31.60
CA LEU A 25 -50.06 -10.83 -31.85
C LEU A 25 -49.18 -11.78 -31.01
N LEU A 26 -49.84 -12.80 -30.48
CA LEU A 26 -49.37 -13.92 -29.67
C LEU A 26 -48.31 -14.79 -30.37
N GLY A 27 -47.43 -15.43 -29.59
CA GLY A 27 -46.61 -16.57 -30.02
C GLY A 27 -45.77 -17.14 -28.87
N ASP A 28 -46.02 -18.38 -28.52
CA ASP A 28 -45.67 -19.08 -27.27
C ASP A 28 -44.19 -19.25 -26.89
N SER A 29 -43.98 -19.29 -25.57
CA SER A 29 -43.10 -20.20 -24.81
C SER A 29 -41.57 -20.22 -25.11
N VAL A 30 -40.77 -19.83 -24.11
CA VAL A 30 -39.93 -20.72 -23.26
C VAL A 30 -39.23 -19.84 -22.23
N LEU A 31 -39.69 -19.91 -20.97
CA LEU A 31 -39.00 -19.33 -19.81
C LEU A 31 -37.76 -20.19 -19.47
N PRO A 32 -36.54 -19.62 -19.38
CA PRO A 32 -35.45 -20.29 -18.70
C PRO A 32 -35.71 -20.24 -17.19
N LYS A 33 -35.70 -21.43 -16.56
CA LYS A 33 -35.83 -21.63 -15.12
C LYS A 33 -34.86 -20.72 -14.36
N CYS A 34 -35.41 -20.01 -13.39
CA CYS A 34 -34.71 -19.33 -12.31
C CYS A 34 -33.73 -20.30 -11.64
N ILE A 35 -32.43 -20.09 -11.82
CA ILE A 35 -31.42 -20.60 -10.90
C ILE A 35 -31.19 -19.49 -9.89
N SER A 36 -31.99 -19.50 -8.83
CA SER A 36 -31.70 -18.72 -7.64
C SER A 36 -30.44 -19.30 -7.02
N PHE A 37 -29.27 -18.79 -7.40
CA PHE A 37 -28.08 -18.91 -6.56
C PHE A 37 -28.44 -18.24 -5.24
N ALA A 38 -28.69 -19.06 -4.22
CA ALA A 38 -28.74 -18.60 -2.86
C ALA A 38 -27.40 -17.91 -2.58
N ARG A 39 -27.38 -16.57 -2.66
CA ARG A 39 -26.31 -15.76 -2.09
C ARG A 39 -26.28 -16.13 -0.62
N ARG A 40 -25.41 -17.08 -0.26
CA ARG A 40 -24.98 -17.28 1.11
C ARG A 40 -24.48 -15.90 1.54
N LYS A 41 -25.23 -15.23 2.41
CA LYS A 41 -24.76 -14.03 3.10
C LYS A 41 -23.60 -14.48 3.97
N CYS A 42 -22.40 -14.53 3.38
CA CYS A 42 -21.17 -14.51 4.15
C CYS A 42 -21.26 -13.24 4.99
N THR A 43 -21.23 -13.39 6.31
CA THR A 43 -21.30 -12.24 7.22
C THR A 43 -20.17 -11.29 6.87
N THR A 44 -20.41 -9.97 6.86
CA THR A 44 -19.39 -8.95 6.53
C THR A 44 -18.09 -9.18 7.29
N ARG A 45 -18.17 -9.69 8.53
CA ARG A 45 -17.02 -10.09 9.35
C ARG A 45 -16.18 -11.23 8.75
N ALA A 46 -16.78 -12.25 8.15
CA ALA A 46 -16.06 -13.37 7.54
C ALA A 46 -15.37 -12.96 6.23
N LEU A 47 -15.99 -12.07 5.44
CA LEU A 47 -15.35 -11.49 4.26
C LEU A 47 -14.16 -10.60 4.66
N LEU A 48 -14.33 -9.75 5.68
CA LEU A 48 -13.26 -8.89 6.20
C LEU A 48 -12.10 -9.69 6.80
N SER A 49 -12.38 -10.80 7.50
CA SER A 49 -11.34 -11.73 7.98
C SER A 49 -10.55 -12.27 6.78
N TYR A 50 -11.23 -12.88 5.80
CA TYR A 50 -10.57 -13.44 4.62
C TYR A 50 -9.68 -12.42 3.89
N THR A 51 -10.15 -11.17 3.78
CA THR A 51 -9.35 -10.07 3.24
C THR A 51 -8.11 -9.78 4.08
N LYS A 52 -8.23 -9.76 5.41
CA LYS A 52 -7.10 -9.58 6.33
C LYS A 52 -6.06 -10.69 6.17
N GLU A 53 -6.48 -11.95 6.16
CA GLU A 53 -5.54 -13.07 5.98
C GLU A 53 -4.86 -13.04 4.59
N ALA A 54 -5.58 -12.65 3.54
CA ALA A 54 -5.03 -12.51 2.20
C ALA A 54 -3.93 -11.41 2.12
N VAL A 55 -4.14 -10.28 2.80
CA VAL A 55 -3.12 -9.21 2.90
C VAL A 55 -1.90 -9.69 3.70
N LEU A 56 -2.11 -10.38 4.82
CA LEU A 56 -1.02 -10.83 5.69
C LEU A 56 -0.26 -12.06 5.16
N LYS A 57 -0.80 -12.77 4.16
CA LYS A 57 -0.20 -14.00 3.62
C LYS A 57 1.29 -13.87 3.30
N GLU A 58 1.66 -12.86 2.53
CA GLU A 58 3.06 -12.69 2.08
C GLU A 58 3.99 -12.30 3.25
N PHE A 59 3.47 -11.66 4.29
CA PHE A 59 4.22 -11.40 5.52
C PHE A 59 4.47 -12.69 6.31
N HIS A 60 3.45 -13.53 6.47
CA HIS A 60 3.61 -14.82 7.15
C HIS A 60 4.57 -15.77 6.39
N GLU A 61 4.61 -15.68 5.07
CA GLU A 61 5.57 -16.42 4.23
C GLU A 61 6.98 -15.80 4.19
N LYS A 62 7.20 -14.67 4.86
CA LYS A 62 8.46 -13.88 4.83
C LYS A 62 8.87 -13.43 3.43
N LYS A 63 7.89 -13.09 2.61
CA LYS A 63 8.02 -12.73 1.18
C LYS A 63 7.44 -11.36 0.85
N ALA A 64 7.00 -10.58 1.84
CA ALA A 64 6.39 -9.30 1.56
C ALA A 64 7.41 -8.29 0.98
N LEU A 65 7.03 -7.67 -0.14
CA LEU A 65 7.73 -6.56 -0.77
C LEU A 65 6.71 -5.44 -0.98
N LYS A 66 6.78 -4.42 -0.12
CA LYS A 66 5.91 -3.23 -0.18
C LYS A 66 6.64 -2.08 -0.87
N ILE A 67 6.10 -1.61 -1.99
CA ILE A 67 6.64 -0.44 -2.69
C ILE A 67 5.92 0.82 -2.24
N ILE A 68 6.69 1.81 -1.78
CA ILE A 68 6.19 2.98 -1.06
C ILE A 68 6.35 4.24 -1.92
N ALA A 69 5.23 4.80 -2.39
CA ALA A 69 5.21 6.06 -3.15
C ALA A 69 5.53 7.29 -2.27
N GLY A 70 5.24 7.19 -0.97
CA GLY A 70 5.52 8.21 0.06
C GLY A 70 4.23 8.84 0.61
N LEU A 71 4.16 9.01 1.93
CA LEU A 71 2.96 9.50 2.62
C LEU A 71 2.52 10.90 2.19
N GLN A 72 3.47 11.78 1.86
CA GLN A 72 3.20 13.16 1.44
C GLN A 72 3.07 13.32 -0.09
N ASN A 73 3.12 12.21 -0.83
CA ASN A 73 3.11 12.24 -2.29
C ASN A 73 1.67 12.20 -2.82
N LEU A 74 1.16 13.37 -3.20
CA LEU A 74 -0.16 13.54 -3.80
C LEU A 74 -0.12 13.71 -5.33
N ASP A 75 1.06 13.56 -5.95
CA ASP A 75 1.21 13.63 -7.40
C ASP A 75 0.66 12.36 -8.04
N LYS A 76 -0.49 12.49 -8.71
CA LYS A 76 -1.19 11.37 -9.36
C LYS A 76 -0.34 10.67 -10.42
N GLU A 77 0.47 11.41 -11.17
CA GLU A 77 1.30 10.83 -12.25
C GLU A 77 2.47 10.03 -11.68
N ASN A 78 3.12 10.58 -10.65
CA ASN A 78 4.18 9.87 -9.94
C ASN A 78 3.64 8.62 -9.22
N VAL A 79 2.51 8.74 -8.52
CA VAL A 79 1.86 7.61 -7.85
C VAL A 79 1.46 6.53 -8.86
N ALA A 80 0.86 6.88 -9.99
CA ALA A 80 0.53 5.92 -11.06
C ALA A 80 1.78 5.19 -11.59
N SER A 81 2.91 5.91 -11.73
CA SER A 81 4.18 5.33 -12.16
C SER A 81 4.73 4.34 -11.14
N VAL A 82 4.71 4.69 -9.84
CA VAL A 82 5.15 3.80 -8.75
C VAL A 82 4.26 2.55 -8.65
N VAL A 83 2.93 2.72 -8.72
CA VAL A 83 1.97 1.60 -8.70
C VAL A 83 2.22 0.65 -9.88
N THR A 84 2.39 1.21 -11.09
CA THR A 84 2.68 0.43 -12.29
C THR A 84 4.01 -0.33 -12.17
N ALA A 85 5.03 0.31 -11.59
CA ALA A 85 6.33 -0.31 -11.36
C ALA A 85 6.27 -1.43 -10.33
N ALA A 86 5.52 -1.24 -9.25
CA ALA A 86 5.29 -2.26 -8.24
C ALA A 86 4.62 -3.50 -8.83
N ASP A 87 3.51 -3.32 -9.56
CA ASP A 87 2.76 -4.41 -10.19
C ASP A 87 3.62 -5.20 -11.18
N LYS A 88 4.26 -4.50 -12.14
CA LYS A 88 5.08 -5.14 -13.18
C LYS A 88 6.40 -5.69 -12.66
N GLY A 89 6.93 -5.12 -11.58
CA GLY A 89 8.19 -5.52 -10.96
C GLY A 89 8.07 -6.73 -10.03
N GLY A 90 6.85 -7.14 -9.66
CA GLY A 90 6.62 -8.29 -8.79
C GLY A 90 6.63 -7.94 -7.30
N ALA A 91 6.23 -6.72 -6.95
CA ALA A 91 5.90 -6.38 -5.57
C ALA A 91 4.69 -7.18 -5.08
N THR A 92 4.52 -7.24 -3.76
CA THR A 92 3.34 -7.86 -3.15
C THR A 92 2.35 -6.83 -2.63
N HIS A 93 2.80 -5.62 -2.31
CA HIS A 93 1.97 -4.53 -1.79
C HIS A 93 2.40 -3.19 -2.37
N VAL A 94 1.48 -2.23 -2.42
CA VAL A 94 1.78 -0.83 -2.73
C VAL A 94 1.31 0.05 -1.59
N ASP A 95 2.10 1.05 -1.24
CA ASP A 95 1.81 2.01 -0.19
C ASP A 95 1.82 3.44 -0.74
N ILE A 96 0.71 4.16 -0.54
CA ILE A 96 0.46 5.49 -1.07
C ILE A 96 -0.03 6.43 0.03
N ALA A 97 -0.03 7.73 -0.25
CA ALA A 97 -0.67 8.71 0.62
C ALA A 97 -2.15 8.38 0.86
N CYS A 98 -2.65 8.64 2.07
CA CYS A 98 -4.04 8.40 2.44
C CYS A 98 -4.99 9.39 1.78
N ASP A 99 -5.32 9.15 0.52
CA ASP A 99 -6.25 9.92 -0.30
C ASP A 99 -7.18 8.98 -1.10
N PRO A 100 -8.51 9.11 -0.98
CA PRO A 100 -9.47 8.24 -1.68
C PRO A 100 -9.34 8.24 -3.21
N GLU A 101 -8.94 9.35 -3.82
CA GLU A 101 -8.79 9.45 -5.28
C GLU A 101 -7.51 8.75 -5.75
N LEU A 102 -6.43 8.80 -4.97
CA LEU A 102 -5.23 7.99 -5.22
C LEU A 102 -5.51 6.49 -5.06
N VAL A 103 -6.33 6.09 -4.08
CA VAL A 103 -6.74 4.68 -3.92
C VAL A 103 -7.48 4.18 -5.16
N LYS A 104 -8.49 4.93 -5.63
CA LYS A 104 -9.23 4.57 -6.85
C LYS A 104 -8.32 4.49 -8.07
N LEU A 105 -7.41 5.44 -8.21
CA LEU A 105 -6.38 5.42 -9.25
C LEU A 105 -5.53 4.14 -9.17
N ALA A 106 -4.99 3.82 -7.99
CA ALA A 106 -4.14 2.65 -7.81
C ALA A 106 -4.88 1.34 -8.14
N ILE A 107 -6.11 1.19 -7.67
CA ILE A 107 -6.96 0.01 -7.96
C ILE A 107 -7.23 -0.13 -9.46
N SER A 108 -7.31 0.97 -10.21
CA SER A 108 -7.47 0.90 -11.68
C SER A 108 -6.22 0.39 -12.41
N LEU A 109 -5.06 0.40 -11.75
CA LEU A 109 -3.75 0.09 -12.33
C LEU A 109 -3.17 -1.24 -11.87
N THR A 110 -3.56 -1.77 -10.70
CA THR A 110 -3.00 -2.99 -10.13
C THR A 110 -4.04 -3.83 -9.40
N SER A 111 -3.71 -5.12 -9.23
CA SER A 111 -4.43 -6.05 -8.35
C SER A 111 -3.74 -6.27 -7.00
N LEU A 112 -2.59 -5.62 -6.77
CA LEU A 112 -1.88 -5.69 -5.50
C LEU A 112 -2.69 -5.01 -4.38
N PRO A 113 -2.67 -5.55 -3.14
CA PRO A 113 -3.23 -4.85 -1.99
C PRO A 113 -2.65 -3.45 -1.82
N ILE A 114 -3.56 -2.48 -1.67
CA ILE A 114 -3.23 -1.07 -1.44
C ILE A 114 -3.20 -0.79 0.06
N CYS A 115 -2.03 -0.37 0.53
CA CYS A 115 -1.80 0.25 1.82
C CYS A 115 -1.89 1.77 1.67
N VAL A 116 -2.53 2.44 2.62
CA VAL A 116 -2.51 3.91 2.72
C VAL A 116 -1.84 4.36 4.00
N SER A 117 -1.00 5.36 3.89
CA SER A 117 -0.23 5.89 5.03
C SER A 117 -0.73 7.28 5.45
N SER A 118 -0.92 7.48 6.76
CA SER A 118 -1.31 8.77 7.38
C SER A 118 -0.79 8.87 8.81
N VAL A 119 -0.76 10.08 9.37
CA VAL A 119 -0.63 10.31 10.83
C VAL A 119 -1.93 10.84 11.45
N ASP A 120 -3.00 10.92 10.64
CA ASP A 120 -4.36 11.28 11.05
C ASP A 120 -5.30 10.07 10.90
N PRO A 121 -5.72 9.44 12.00
CA PRO A 121 -6.64 8.30 11.99
C PRO A 121 -7.98 8.59 11.31
N ALA A 122 -8.46 9.84 11.36
CA ALA A 122 -9.76 10.21 10.81
C ALA A 122 -9.78 10.18 9.27
N ALA A 123 -8.62 10.19 8.61
CA ALA A 123 -8.51 10.11 7.16
C ALA A 123 -8.72 8.68 6.61
N PHE A 124 -8.41 7.64 7.40
CA PHE A 124 -8.41 6.26 6.92
C PHE A 124 -9.78 5.71 6.47
N PRO A 125 -10.91 5.97 7.16
CA PRO A 125 -12.19 5.39 6.77
C PRO A 125 -12.58 5.67 5.31
N ALA A 126 -12.38 6.89 4.82
CA ALA A 126 -12.68 7.24 3.44
C ALA A 126 -11.78 6.52 2.43
N ALA A 127 -10.50 6.32 2.76
CA ALA A 127 -9.56 5.60 1.92
C ALA A 127 -9.85 4.08 1.89
N VAL A 128 -10.26 3.50 3.02
CA VAL A 128 -10.71 2.10 3.10
C VAL A 128 -12.01 1.90 2.33
N GLU A 129 -12.96 2.83 2.42
CA GLU A 129 -14.19 2.80 1.61
C GLU A 129 -13.88 2.88 0.10
N ALA A 130 -12.85 3.62 -0.28
CA ALA A 130 -12.35 3.68 -1.65
C ALA A 130 -11.65 2.38 -2.11
N GLY A 131 -11.33 1.47 -1.20
CA GLY A 131 -10.81 0.13 -1.49
C GLY A 131 -9.41 -0.16 -0.94
N ALA A 132 -8.84 0.68 -0.08
CA ALA A 132 -7.60 0.36 0.61
C ALA A 132 -7.82 -0.85 1.54
N LEU A 133 -6.89 -1.82 1.51
CA LEU A 133 -6.99 -3.07 2.28
C LEU A 133 -6.11 -3.07 3.54
N MET A 134 -5.22 -2.08 3.64
CA MET A 134 -4.25 -1.93 4.71
C MET A 134 -4.07 -0.45 5.02
N VAL A 135 -3.85 -0.12 6.28
CA VAL A 135 -3.54 1.23 6.73
C VAL A 135 -2.22 1.25 7.49
N GLU A 136 -1.48 2.34 7.37
CA GLU A 136 -0.23 2.57 8.08
C GLU A 136 -0.25 3.89 8.84
N ILE A 137 0.06 3.82 10.13
CA ILE A 137 0.46 4.99 10.93
C ILE A 137 1.97 5.09 10.86
N GLY A 138 2.52 6.06 10.13
CA GLY A 138 3.96 6.07 9.97
C GLY A 138 4.54 6.93 8.87
N ASN A 139 5.76 6.57 8.47
CA ASN A 139 6.63 7.32 7.57
C ASN A 139 6.91 8.75 8.07
N TYR A 140 7.48 8.84 9.28
CA TYR A 140 7.67 10.09 10.00
C TYR A 140 8.81 10.94 9.44
N ASP A 141 9.68 10.36 8.62
CA ASP A 141 10.80 11.04 7.96
C ASP A 141 10.45 12.40 7.32
N SER A 142 9.29 12.51 6.67
CA SER A 142 8.83 13.76 6.05
C SER A 142 8.36 14.83 7.04
N PHE A 143 8.05 14.44 8.28
CA PHE A 143 7.63 15.31 9.37
C PHE A 143 8.84 15.79 10.17
N TYR A 144 9.88 14.97 10.32
CA TYR A 144 11.13 15.39 10.96
C TYR A 144 11.79 16.56 10.24
N GLU A 145 11.73 16.59 8.90
CA GLU A 145 12.19 17.73 8.08
C GLU A 145 11.44 19.04 8.40
N LYS A 146 10.25 18.95 8.98
CA LYS A 146 9.42 20.08 9.44
C LYS A 146 9.55 20.34 10.94
N GLY A 147 10.48 19.67 11.62
CA GLY A 147 10.69 19.77 13.07
C GLY A 147 9.64 19.05 13.92
N LEU A 148 8.80 18.20 13.32
CA LEU A 148 7.75 17.45 14.02
C LEU A 148 8.27 16.06 14.37
N VAL A 149 8.29 15.73 15.66
CA VAL A 149 8.68 14.42 16.20
C VAL A 149 7.48 13.77 16.89
N PHE A 150 7.37 12.45 16.78
CA PHE A 150 6.29 11.67 17.37
C PHE A 150 6.80 10.89 18.58
N SER A 151 6.19 11.13 19.75
CA SER A 151 6.51 10.39 20.97
C SER A 151 5.87 8.99 20.96
N PRO A 152 6.41 8.03 21.73
CA PRO A 152 5.78 6.71 21.89
C PRO A 152 4.31 6.79 22.32
N GLU A 153 3.98 7.69 23.25
CA GLU A 153 2.60 7.89 23.73
C GLU A 153 1.68 8.42 22.62
N GLN A 154 2.15 9.38 21.81
CA GLN A 154 1.38 9.87 20.66
C GLN A 154 1.09 8.74 19.68
N ILE A 155 2.08 7.91 19.36
CA ILE A 155 1.92 6.78 18.43
C ILE A 155 0.93 5.75 18.97
N LEU A 156 0.99 5.44 20.28
CA LEU A 156 0.01 4.56 20.93
C LEU A 156 -1.40 5.13 20.87
N ASN A 157 -1.58 6.43 21.07
CA ASN A 157 -2.89 7.09 20.98
C ASN A 157 -3.45 7.05 19.54
N LEU A 158 -2.62 7.32 18.54
CA LEU A 158 -3.00 7.19 17.12
C LEU A 158 -3.39 5.75 16.78
N THR A 159 -2.67 4.78 17.33
CA THR A 159 -2.92 3.34 17.15
C THR A 159 -4.29 2.96 17.73
N LYS A 160 -4.55 3.33 18.99
CA LYS A 160 -5.84 3.08 19.67
C LYS A 160 -7.01 3.67 18.89
N GLU A 161 -6.87 4.91 18.44
CA GLU A 161 -7.92 5.58 17.67
C GLU A 161 -8.15 4.90 16.31
N THR A 162 -7.07 4.54 15.60
CA THR A 162 -7.19 3.82 14.32
C THR A 162 -7.84 2.45 14.50
N LYS A 163 -7.48 1.70 15.55
CA LYS A 163 -8.12 0.40 15.87
C LYS A 163 -9.59 0.55 16.25
N ARG A 164 -9.97 1.65 16.92
CA ARG A 164 -11.36 1.97 17.24
C ARG A 164 -12.18 2.23 15.98
N LEU A 165 -11.62 2.98 15.02
CA LEU A 165 -12.28 3.31 13.76
C LEU A 165 -12.33 2.12 12.79
N LEU A 166 -11.27 1.31 12.74
CA LEU A 166 -11.07 0.25 11.74
C LEU A 166 -10.62 -1.08 12.39
N PRO A 167 -11.47 -1.72 13.22
CA PRO A 167 -11.07 -2.87 14.03
C PRO A 167 -10.66 -4.11 13.22
N SER A 168 -11.12 -4.22 11.97
CA SER A 168 -10.90 -5.39 11.10
C SER A 168 -9.93 -5.14 9.94
N VAL A 169 -9.45 -3.91 9.76
CA VAL A 169 -8.48 -3.59 8.70
C VAL A 169 -7.06 -3.90 9.20
N VAL A 170 -6.18 -4.36 8.32
CA VAL A 170 -4.76 -4.57 8.65
C VAL A 170 -4.13 -3.24 9.02
N LEU A 171 -3.56 -3.15 10.22
CA LEU A 171 -2.84 -1.97 10.69
C LEU A 171 -1.34 -2.25 10.77
N SER A 172 -0.56 -1.47 10.02
CA SER A 172 0.88 -1.34 10.20
C SER A 172 1.20 -0.09 11.01
N VAL A 173 2.16 -0.17 11.93
CA VAL A 173 2.64 1.00 12.66
C VAL A 173 4.15 1.11 12.52
N THR A 174 4.62 2.28 12.12
CA THR A 174 6.05 2.58 12.06
C THR A 174 6.59 2.89 13.45
N VAL A 175 7.71 2.28 13.80
CA VAL A 175 8.50 2.59 15.00
C VAL A 175 9.59 3.60 14.63
N PRO A 176 9.59 4.81 15.22
CA PRO A 176 10.55 5.88 14.90
C PRO A 176 12.01 5.50 15.10
N HIS A 177 12.85 5.86 14.14
CA HIS A 177 14.30 5.68 14.26
C HIS A 177 14.94 6.65 15.28
N THR A 178 14.22 7.69 15.70
CA THR A 178 14.67 8.68 16.69
C THR A 178 14.75 8.12 18.10
N LEU A 179 14.14 6.95 18.34
CA LEU A 179 14.18 6.26 19.63
C LEU A 179 15.43 5.37 19.72
N SER A 180 15.92 5.15 20.93
CA SER A 180 16.95 4.14 21.17
C SER A 180 16.44 2.74 20.82
N LEU A 181 17.32 1.82 20.42
CA LEU A 181 16.88 0.44 20.08
C LEU A 181 16.06 -0.23 21.20
N PRO A 182 16.44 -0.13 22.50
CA PRO A 182 15.58 -0.62 23.59
C PRO A 182 14.19 0.02 23.63
N ASP A 183 14.10 1.34 23.40
CA ASP A 183 12.80 2.04 23.39
C ASP A 183 11.96 1.68 22.16
N GLN A 184 12.61 1.43 21.01
CA GLN A 184 11.94 0.92 19.81
C GLN A 184 11.31 -0.46 20.08
N VAL A 185 12.06 -1.35 20.74
CA VAL A 185 11.57 -2.68 21.15
C VAL A 185 10.39 -2.54 22.11
N LYS A 186 10.53 -1.73 23.15
CA LYS A 186 9.47 -1.48 24.14
C LYS A 186 8.19 -0.94 23.48
N LEU A 187 8.32 0.02 22.57
CA LEU A 187 7.17 0.55 21.83
C LEU A 187 6.52 -0.53 20.96
N ALA A 188 7.31 -1.38 20.28
CA ALA A 188 6.78 -2.45 19.46
C ALA A 188 5.96 -3.48 20.27
N GLU A 189 6.43 -3.86 21.47
CA GLU A 189 5.68 -4.74 22.39
C GLU A 189 4.36 -4.10 22.82
N GLN A 190 4.37 -2.79 23.12
CA GLN A 190 3.15 -2.06 23.47
C GLN A 190 2.18 -1.98 22.28
N LEU A 191 2.67 -1.75 21.07
CA LEU A 191 1.86 -1.73 19.85
C LEU A 191 1.22 -3.09 19.55
N GLU A 192 1.95 -4.19 19.77
CA GLU A 192 1.40 -5.54 19.67
C GLU A 192 0.23 -5.75 20.65
N GLN A 193 0.36 -5.27 21.89
CA GLN A 193 -0.72 -5.35 22.89
C GLN A 193 -1.97 -4.56 22.48
N GLU A 194 -1.82 -3.48 21.72
CA GLU A 194 -2.93 -2.70 21.16
C GLU A 194 -3.55 -3.32 19.89
N GLY A 195 -3.04 -4.49 19.46
CA GLY A 195 -3.60 -5.25 18.33
C GLY A 195 -3.18 -4.73 16.95
N VAL A 196 -1.99 -4.16 16.85
CA VAL A 196 -1.29 -3.89 15.58
C VAL A 196 -0.97 -5.21 14.88
N ASP A 197 -1.06 -5.22 13.56
CA ASP A 197 -0.85 -6.44 12.75
C ASP A 197 0.57 -6.55 12.20
N ILE A 198 1.22 -5.41 11.92
CA ILE A 198 2.58 -5.35 11.39
C ILE A 198 3.34 -4.21 12.08
N ILE A 199 4.58 -4.48 12.51
CA ILE A 199 5.52 -3.42 12.91
C ILE A 199 6.39 -3.07 11.71
N GLN A 200 6.41 -1.80 11.31
CA GLN A 200 7.35 -1.30 10.31
C GLN A 200 8.52 -0.61 11.01
N THR A 201 9.75 -0.96 10.66
CA THR A 201 10.93 -0.25 11.16
C THR A 201 11.22 1.00 10.33
N GLU A 202 11.91 1.95 10.95
CA GLU A 202 12.43 3.13 10.27
C GLU A 202 13.95 3.19 10.47
N GLY A 203 14.68 3.59 9.43
CA GLY A 203 16.15 3.67 9.46
C GLY A 203 16.70 5.10 9.43
N GLY A 204 15.80 6.09 9.35
CA GLY A 204 16.10 7.50 9.13
C GLY A 204 16.64 7.80 7.75
N LYS A 205 16.14 8.87 7.11
CA LYS A 205 16.75 9.43 5.89
C LYS A 205 18.21 9.88 6.09
N CYS A 206 18.64 10.10 7.33
CA CYS A 206 19.95 10.62 7.71
C CYS A 206 21.06 9.57 7.79
N SER A 207 20.85 8.32 7.35
CA SER A 207 21.99 7.46 7.07
C SER A 207 22.72 8.00 5.83
N THR A 208 23.65 8.92 6.05
CA THR A 208 24.58 9.43 5.05
C THR A 208 25.71 8.40 4.95
N PRO A 209 25.68 7.48 3.98
CA PRO A 209 26.73 6.49 3.86
C PRO A 209 28.07 7.20 3.63
N SER A 210 29.11 6.71 4.30
CA SER A 210 30.47 7.23 4.19
C SER A 210 31.14 6.81 2.88
N LYS A 211 30.63 5.72 2.26
CA LYS A 211 31.14 5.15 1.00
C LYS A 211 30.02 5.02 -0.04
N ALA A 212 30.40 4.94 -1.31
CA ALA A 212 29.49 4.63 -2.40
C ALA A 212 29.36 3.10 -2.63
N GLY A 213 28.49 2.71 -3.56
CA GLY A 213 28.33 1.31 -3.98
C GLY A 213 27.76 0.42 -2.88
N VAL A 214 28.10 -0.88 -2.93
CA VAL A 214 27.56 -1.92 -2.03
C VAL A 214 27.78 -1.59 -0.56
N LEU A 215 28.97 -1.10 -0.21
CA LEU A 215 29.27 -0.71 1.18
C LEU A 215 28.35 0.41 1.66
N GLY A 216 28.13 1.43 0.82
CA GLY A 216 27.20 2.52 1.13
C GLY A 216 25.76 2.05 1.28
N LEU A 217 25.31 1.08 0.47
CA LEU A 217 23.97 0.49 0.59
C LEU A 217 23.80 -0.23 1.95
N ILE A 218 24.82 -0.96 2.40
CA ILE A 218 24.81 -1.65 3.69
C ILE A 218 24.84 -0.65 4.86
N GLU A 219 25.74 0.34 4.80
CA GLU A 219 25.79 1.43 5.80
C GLU A 219 24.44 2.11 5.93
N LYS A 220 23.80 2.44 4.79
CA LYS A 220 22.48 3.09 4.76
C LYS A 220 21.38 2.25 5.43
N ALA A 221 21.41 0.93 5.27
CA ALA A 221 20.43 0.02 5.83
C ALA A 221 20.71 -0.38 7.30
N THR A 222 21.90 -0.10 7.82
CA THR A 222 22.33 -0.58 9.15
C THR A 222 21.34 -0.27 10.27
N PRO A 223 20.80 0.96 10.41
CA PRO A 223 19.89 1.27 11.51
C PRO A 223 18.61 0.43 11.47
N THR A 224 18.02 0.29 10.28
CA THR A 224 16.78 -0.47 10.12
C THR A 224 16.98 -1.98 10.26
N LEU A 225 18.15 -2.51 9.83
CA LEU A 225 18.50 -3.91 10.03
C LEU A 225 18.67 -4.25 11.51
N ALA A 226 19.30 -3.36 12.29
CA ALA A 226 19.44 -3.52 13.74
C ALA A 226 18.08 -3.47 14.47
N ALA A 227 17.21 -2.54 14.06
CA ALA A 227 15.85 -2.45 14.57
C ALA A 227 15.04 -3.71 14.24
N ALA A 228 15.08 -4.16 12.98
CA ALA A 228 14.36 -5.37 12.54
C ALA A 228 14.82 -6.60 13.33
N TYR A 229 16.14 -6.78 13.51
CA TYR A 229 16.70 -7.88 14.30
C TYR A 229 16.21 -7.88 15.76
N SER A 230 16.18 -6.71 16.38
CA SER A 230 15.85 -6.55 17.79
C SER A 230 14.34 -6.72 18.02
N ILE A 231 13.52 -6.04 17.21
CA ILE A 231 12.06 -6.04 17.35
C ILE A 231 11.47 -7.41 17.00
N SER A 232 11.96 -8.08 15.94
CA SER A 232 11.41 -9.37 15.50
C SER A 232 11.59 -10.52 16.52
N ARG A 233 12.38 -10.30 17.56
CA ARG A 233 12.60 -11.24 18.67
C ARG A 233 11.79 -10.90 19.91
N ALA A 234 11.24 -9.69 19.97
CA ALA A 234 10.44 -9.21 21.09
C ALA A 234 8.93 -9.35 20.83
N VAL A 235 8.50 -9.30 19.57
CA VAL A 235 7.09 -9.43 19.18
C VAL A 235 6.82 -10.71 18.38
N ASN A 236 5.57 -11.17 18.38
CA ASN A 236 5.11 -12.34 17.63
C ASN A 236 4.44 -11.97 16.29
N ILE A 237 4.06 -10.70 16.12
CA ILE A 237 3.54 -10.17 14.86
C ILE A 237 4.64 -9.93 13.82
N PRO A 238 4.32 -9.97 12.51
CA PRO A 238 5.26 -9.65 11.45
C PRO A 238 5.97 -8.29 11.62
N VAL A 239 7.30 -8.29 11.45
CA VAL A 239 8.11 -7.08 11.38
C VAL A 239 8.53 -6.83 9.93
N MET A 240 8.21 -5.67 9.37
CA MET A 240 8.65 -5.26 8.06
C MET A 240 9.82 -4.29 8.17
N CYS A 241 10.93 -4.64 7.55
CA CYS A 241 12.12 -3.80 7.54
C CYS A 241 11.97 -2.71 6.46
N SER A 242 12.08 -1.43 6.81
CA SER A 242 11.96 -0.34 5.82
C SER A 242 13.04 0.73 6.01
N SER A 243 13.25 1.55 4.97
CA SER A 243 14.28 2.61 4.88
C SER A 243 15.66 2.12 4.42
N GLY A 244 16.18 2.73 3.35
CA GLY A 244 17.55 2.47 2.88
C GLY A 244 17.78 1.08 2.28
N LEU A 245 16.72 0.30 2.04
CA LEU A 245 16.82 -1.04 1.46
C LEU A 245 17.05 -1.02 -0.05
N SER A 246 17.71 -2.07 -0.53
CA SER A 246 18.11 -2.31 -1.91
C SER A 246 18.11 -3.82 -2.19
N ALA A 247 18.36 -4.23 -3.43
CA ALA A 247 18.53 -5.65 -3.75
C ALA A 247 19.67 -6.34 -2.98
N VAL A 248 20.68 -5.58 -2.50
CA VAL A 248 21.77 -6.10 -1.66
C VAL A 248 21.29 -6.37 -0.23
N THR A 249 20.51 -5.44 0.33
CA THR A 249 20.17 -5.44 1.76
C THR A 249 18.81 -6.03 2.08
N ALA A 250 17.94 -6.22 1.09
CA ALA A 250 16.65 -6.85 1.28
C ALA A 250 16.76 -8.30 1.80
N PRO A 251 17.65 -9.17 1.27
CA PRO A 251 17.86 -10.51 1.85
C PRO A 251 18.45 -10.48 3.26
N MET A 252 19.28 -9.46 3.56
CA MET A 252 19.82 -9.25 4.90
C MET A 252 18.71 -8.92 5.89
N ALA A 253 17.71 -8.13 5.48
CA ALA A 253 16.55 -7.81 6.31
C ALA A 253 15.72 -9.06 6.67
N ILE A 254 15.46 -9.94 5.69
CA ILE A 254 14.79 -11.22 5.94
C ILE A 254 15.61 -12.07 6.92
N THR A 255 16.93 -12.15 6.70
CA THR A 255 17.85 -12.88 7.59
C THR A 255 17.89 -12.30 9.01
N ALA A 256 17.76 -10.97 9.16
CA ALA A 256 17.68 -10.31 10.46
C ALA A 256 16.43 -10.71 11.25
N GLY A 257 15.36 -11.11 10.56
CA GLY A 257 14.10 -11.57 11.15
C GLY A 257 12.86 -10.89 10.58
N ALA A 258 13.02 -10.02 9.57
CA ALA A 258 11.89 -9.38 8.94
C ALA A 258 11.00 -10.38 8.17
N ALA A 259 9.70 -10.14 8.21
CA ALA A 259 8.66 -10.79 7.43
C ALA A 259 8.49 -10.19 6.02
N GLY A 260 9.17 -9.08 5.76
CA GLY A 260 9.14 -8.40 4.48
C GLY A 260 9.95 -7.14 4.48
N VAL A 261 9.99 -6.47 3.33
CA VAL A 261 10.72 -5.22 3.14
C VAL A 261 9.85 -4.13 2.54
N GLY A 262 10.02 -2.90 3.03
CA GLY A 262 9.43 -1.69 2.47
C GLY A 262 10.47 -0.84 1.73
N VAL A 263 10.21 -0.51 0.47
CA VAL A 263 11.15 0.24 -0.39
C VAL A 263 10.43 1.40 -1.06
N GLY A 264 10.92 2.63 -0.84
CA GLY A 264 10.37 3.84 -1.46
C GLY A 264 11.39 4.61 -2.28
N SER A 265 12.33 5.30 -1.61
CA SER A 265 13.24 6.26 -2.26
C SER A 265 14.16 5.72 -3.36
N ALA A 266 14.39 4.39 -3.41
CA ALA A 266 15.13 3.75 -4.49
C ALA A 266 14.34 3.72 -5.81
N ILE A 267 13.01 3.86 -5.74
CA ILE A 267 12.09 3.71 -6.87
C ILE A 267 11.45 5.05 -7.22
N ASN A 268 10.81 5.73 -6.25
CA ASN A 268 10.01 6.93 -6.53
C ASN A 268 10.85 8.18 -6.92
N LYS A 269 12.18 8.13 -6.75
CA LYS A 269 13.12 9.18 -7.19
C LYS A 269 13.73 8.93 -8.58
N LEU A 270 13.41 7.79 -9.21
CA LEU A 270 13.81 7.53 -10.58
C LEU A 270 12.89 8.32 -11.52
N ASN A 271 13.43 8.78 -12.65
CA ASN A 271 12.69 9.60 -13.62
C ASN A 271 12.14 8.79 -14.80
N ASP A 272 12.32 7.46 -14.80
CA ASP A 272 11.97 6.60 -15.92
C ASP A 272 11.22 5.35 -15.44
N GLN A 273 10.10 5.03 -16.10
CA GLN A 273 9.23 3.92 -15.72
C GLN A 273 9.92 2.57 -15.89
N VAL A 274 10.77 2.41 -16.92
CA VAL A 274 11.50 1.15 -17.15
C VAL A 274 12.52 0.94 -16.04
N ALA A 275 13.25 1.99 -15.64
CA ALA A 275 14.16 1.96 -14.51
C ALA A 275 13.45 1.61 -13.20
N MET A 276 12.27 2.20 -12.94
CA MET A 276 11.46 1.85 -11.75
C MET A 276 11.07 0.36 -11.76
N ILE A 277 10.56 -0.16 -12.88
CA ILE A 277 10.19 -1.57 -13.01
C ILE A 277 11.42 -2.48 -12.80
N ALA A 278 12.55 -2.12 -13.40
CA ALA A 278 13.79 -2.88 -13.29
C ALA A 278 14.29 -2.93 -11.84
N GLU A 279 14.22 -1.82 -11.11
CA GLU A 279 14.64 -1.75 -9.71
C GLU A 279 13.74 -2.60 -8.81
N VAL A 280 12.41 -2.48 -8.94
CA VAL A 280 11.47 -3.35 -8.20
C VAL A 280 11.74 -4.81 -8.52
N LYS A 281 11.95 -5.16 -9.78
CA LYS A 281 12.23 -6.54 -10.21
C LYS A 281 13.56 -7.06 -9.66
N SER A 282 14.59 -6.23 -9.60
CA SER A 282 15.88 -6.55 -9.01
C SER A 282 15.72 -6.92 -7.53
N ILE A 283 14.97 -6.12 -6.78
CA ILE A 283 14.67 -6.37 -5.36
C ILE A 283 13.82 -7.63 -5.19
N ALA A 284 12.74 -7.78 -5.96
CA ALA A 284 11.88 -8.96 -5.93
C ALA A 284 12.68 -10.24 -6.20
N HIS A 285 13.57 -10.22 -7.20
CA HIS A 285 14.45 -11.35 -7.51
C HIS A 285 15.42 -11.66 -6.36
N SER A 286 15.99 -10.64 -5.71
CA SER A 286 16.88 -10.85 -4.55
C SER A 286 16.17 -11.56 -3.39
N LEU A 287 14.85 -11.37 -3.27
CA LEU A 287 13.99 -12.01 -2.27
C LEU A 287 13.46 -13.38 -2.73
N GLY A 288 13.83 -13.86 -3.92
CA GLY A 288 13.33 -15.11 -4.48
C GLY A 288 11.86 -15.06 -4.88
N LEU A 289 11.29 -13.87 -5.11
CA LEU A 289 9.91 -13.73 -5.58
C LEU A 289 9.85 -14.08 -7.07
N SER A 290 9.16 -15.17 -7.40
CA SER A 290 8.96 -15.57 -8.80
C SER A 290 8.01 -14.56 -9.48
N THR A 291 8.47 -13.98 -10.59
CA THR A 291 7.56 -13.22 -11.44
C THR A 291 6.59 -14.21 -12.11
N LYS A 292 5.28 -13.96 -12.06
CA LYS A 292 4.23 -14.85 -12.62
C LYS A 292 4.50 -15.35 -14.07
N LYS A 293 5.38 -14.69 -14.83
CA LYS A 293 5.83 -15.12 -16.16
C LYS A 293 6.86 -16.25 -16.18
N GLN A 294 7.69 -16.45 -15.15
CA GLN A 294 8.70 -17.53 -15.14
C GLN A 294 8.05 -18.92 -15.02
N ASN A 295 6.97 -19.04 -14.25
CA ASN A 295 6.26 -20.32 -14.08
C ASN A 295 5.58 -20.84 -15.37
N LEU A 296 5.30 -19.97 -16.35
CA LEU A 296 4.72 -20.39 -17.64
C LEU A 296 5.77 -21.00 -18.60
N PHE A 297 7.04 -20.62 -18.45
CA PHE A 297 8.14 -21.13 -19.28
C PHE A 297 8.85 -22.35 -18.67
N GLU A 298 8.86 -22.49 -17.34
CA GLU A 298 9.43 -23.69 -16.70
C GLU A 298 8.49 -24.90 -16.78
N GLY A 299 7.17 -24.70 -16.76
CA GLY A 299 6.18 -25.79 -16.90
C GLY A 299 6.12 -26.40 -18.32
N SER A 300 6.70 -25.74 -19.32
CA SER A 300 6.73 -26.21 -20.71
C SER A 300 8.02 -26.94 -21.09
N ASN A 301 9.07 -26.90 -20.26
CA ASN A 301 10.37 -27.52 -20.54
C ASN A 301 10.66 -28.83 -19.79
N LEU A 302 9.68 -29.38 -19.07
CA LEU A 302 9.83 -30.64 -18.31
C LEU A 302 9.09 -31.84 -18.94
N LYS A 303 8.89 -31.82 -20.26
CA LYS A 303 8.47 -33.01 -21.02
C LYS A 303 9.45 -33.28 -22.17
N LEU A 304 10.52 -34.00 -21.85
CA LEU A 304 11.31 -34.80 -22.79
C LEU A 304 11.64 -36.12 -22.12
#